data_AF-A0AAV7K6J7-F1
#
_entry.id   AF-A0AAV7K6J7-F1
#
_cell.length_a   1.000
_cell.length_b   1.000
_cell.length_c   1.000
_cell.angle_alpha   90.00
_cell.angle_beta   90.00
_cell.angle_gamma   90.00
#
_symmetry.space_group_name_H-M   'P 1'
#
loop_
_entity.id
_entity.type
_entity.pdbx_description
1 polymer ?
#
loop_
_entity_poly.entity_id
_entity_poly.type
_entity_poly.pdbx_seq_one_letter_code
_entity_poly.pdbx_strand_id
1 'polypeptide(L)'
;MESTTVRITTTRNRQLATPTNRKLNLPEEYTRTFKDEQFLLYDSGPETQRILIFGTQRNLEMLELSRIWLADGTFKTAPLLFTQVYVIHALRGGPDLTKDGHLLPSLFVLLPNKTEATYTKMWEQVQLLCPLANPEEMLMDFEKAAINSFKQTWPASVVKGCFFHLTQNLWRKVQAAGL
;
A
#
# COMPACT_ATOMS: atom_id res chain seq x y z
N MET A 1 31.32 -20.89 -12.95
CA MET A 1 29.93 -20.45 -13.20
C MET A 1 29.83 -19.02 -12.72
N GLU A 2 29.99 -18.10 -13.66
CA GLU A 2 30.02 -16.66 -13.39
C GLU A 2 28.60 -16.17 -13.03
N SER A 3 28.49 -15.51 -11.88
CA SER A 3 27.26 -14.89 -11.40
C SER A 3 27.10 -13.54 -12.09
N THR A 4 26.28 -13.48 -13.14
CA THR A 4 25.92 -12.25 -13.83
C THR A 4 25.06 -11.37 -12.91
N THR A 5 25.68 -10.34 -12.32
CA THR A 5 24.97 -9.25 -11.66
C THR A 5 24.27 -8.39 -12.70
N VAL A 6 22.95 -8.48 -12.81
CA VAL A 6 22.15 -7.57 -13.63
C VAL A 6 22.02 -6.24 -12.91
N ARG A 7 22.81 -5.25 -13.33
CA ARG A 7 22.63 -3.84 -12.94
C ARG A 7 21.45 -3.27 -13.72
N ILE A 8 20.32 -3.09 -13.05
CA ILE A 8 19.19 -2.33 -13.58
C ILE A 8 19.63 -0.87 -13.66
N THR A 9 19.94 -0.43 -14.87
CA THR A 9 20.31 0.96 -15.15
C THR A 9 19.02 1.73 -15.37
N THR A 10 18.67 2.63 -14.46
CA THR A 10 17.49 3.48 -14.55
C THR A 10 17.65 4.41 -15.76
N THR A 11 17.00 4.08 -16.87
CA THR A 11 16.85 4.99 -18.00
C THR A 11 16.14 6.23 -17.47
N ARG A 12 16.79 7.39 -17.52
CA ARG A 12 16.23 8.68 -17.10
C ARG A 12 14.96 8.96 -17.92
N ASN A 13 13.80 8.62 -17.37
CA ASN A 13 12.52 9.15 -17.85
C ASN A 13 12.62 10.67 -17.83
N ARG A 14 12.12 11.33 -18.89
CA ARG A 14 11.91 12.77 -18.94
C ARG A 14 11.31 13.22 -17.60
N GLN A 15 12.02 14.07 -16.85
CA GLN A 15 11.44 14.69 -15.68
C GLN A 15 10.33 15.62 -16.16
N LEU A 16 9.09 15.12 -16.16
CA LEU A 16 7.91 15.98 -16.22
C LEU A 16 7.96 16.89 -14.99
N ALA A 17 7.61 18.15 -15.18
CA ALA A 17 7.58 19.14 -14.10
C ALA A 17 6.76 18.59 -12.92
N THR A 18 7.31 18.68 -11.71
CA THR A 18 6.62 18.20 -10.51
C THR A 18 5.30 18.96 -10.38
N PRO A 19 4.16 18.27 -10.40
CA PRO A 19 2.87 18.93 -10.33
C PRO A 19 2.70 19.59 -8.95
N THR A 20 2.31 20.86 -8.95
CA THR A 20 2.16 21.70 -7.75
C THR A 20 0.74 21.71 -7.19
N ASN A 21 -0.22 21.05 -7.86
CA ASN A 21 -1.61 20.95 -7.41
C ASN A 21 -2.15 19.52 -7.61
N ARG A 22 -3.00 19.08 -6.68
CA ARG A 22 -3.71 17.77 -6.68
C ARG A 22 -4.65 17.56 -7.89
N LYS A 23 -4.92 18.60 -8.68
CA LYS A 23 -5.50 18.53 -10.04
C LYS A 23 -4.50 17.96 -11.06
N LEU A 24 -3.85 16.85 -10.71
CA LEU A 24 -2.89 16.17 -11.57
C LEU A 24 -3.64 15.43 -12.67
N ASN A 25 -3.52 15.85 -13.92
CA ASN A 25 -3.90 14.97 -15.03
C ASN A 25 -2.81 13.90 -15.12
N LEU A 26 -3.14 12.66 -14.73
CA LEU A 26 -2.21 11.54 -14.84
C LEU A 26 -2.02 11.22 -16.34
N PRO A 27 -0.81 11.34 -16.88
CA PRO A 27 -0.52 10.84 -18.22
C PRO A 27 -0.89 9.36 -18.35
N GLU A 28 -1.40 8.97 -19.51
CA GLU A 28 -1.79 7.57 -19.78
C GLU A 28 -0.63 6.59 -19.59
N GLU A 29 0.61 7.03 -19.84
CA GLU A 29 1.83 6.26 -19.58
C GLU A 29 2.02 5.84 -18.10
N TYR A 30 1.36 6.52 -17.15
CA TYR A 30 1.40 6.15 -15.72
C TYR A 30 0.19 5.35 -15.26
N THR A 31 -0.81 5.15 -16.13
CA THR A 31 -1.97 4.31 -15.83
C THR A 31 -1.77 2.86 -16.25
N ARG A 32 -0.65 2.56 -16.92
CA ARG A 32 -0.34 1.24 -17.48
C ARG A 32 1.06 0.75 -17.09
N THR A 33 1.27 -0.56 -17.11
CA THR A 33 2.59 -1.17 -16.91
C THR A 33 3.45 -1.08 -18.18
N PHE A 34 4.75 -1.41 -18.09
CA PHE A 34 5.62 -1.54 -19.28
C PHE A 34 5.20 -2.62 -20.28
N LYS A 35 4.27 -3.50 -19.88
CA LYS A 35 3.67 -4.53 -20.73
C LYS A 35 2.27 -4.14 -21.22
N ASP A 36 1.89 -2.87 -21.05
CA ASP A 36 0.58 -2.32 -21.46
C ASP A 36 -0.62 -2.90 -20.70
N GLU A 37 -0.40 -3.40 -19.49
CA GLU A 37 -1.48 -3.87 -18.60
C GLU A 37 -2.04 -2.70 -17.78
N GLN A 38 -3.34 -2.70 -17.49
CA GLN A 38 -3.94 -1.70 -16.60
C GLN A 38 -3.25 -1.72 -15.23
N PHE A 39 -2.78 -0.56 -14.79
CA PHE A 39 -2.05 -0.39 -13.53
C PHE A 39 -2.73 0.59 -12.57
N LEU A 40 -3.35 1.67 -13.06
CA LEU A 40 -4.19 2.52 -12.23
C LEU A 40 -5.58 1.86 -12.11
N LEU A 41 -5.87 1.27 -10.95
CA LEU A 41 -7.11 0.54 -10.71
C LEU A 41 -8.25 1.44 -10.26
N TYR A 42 -7.93 2.53 -9.56
CA TYR A 42 -8.92 3.48 -9.07
C TYR A 42 -8.36 4.89 -8.97
N ASP A 43 -9.21 5.86 -9.33
CA ASP A 43 -8.97 7.28 -9.17
C ASP A 43 -10.28 7.95 -8.72
N SER A 44 -10.28 8.54 -7.52
CA SER A 44 -11.47 9.21 -6.98
C SER A 44 -11.75 10.57 -7.63
N GLY A 45 -10.95 11.00 -8.61
CA GLY A 45 -11.11 12.25 -9.33
C GLY A 45 -10.29 13.42 -8.76
N PRO A 46 -10.26 14.58 -9.45
CA PRO A 46 -9.31 15.68 -9.21
C PRO A 46 -9.60 16.54 -7.94
N GLU A 47 -10.20 15.95 -6.91
CA GLU A 47 -10.55 16.63 -5.66
C GLU A 47 -9.35 16.81 -4.71
N THR A 48 -9.53 17.62 -3.67
CA THR A 48 -8.50 17.83 -2.64
C THR A 48 -8.20 16.56 -1.84
N GLN A 49 -9.17 15.63 -1.78
CA GLN A 49 -9.05 14.34 -1.09
C GLN A 49 -8.95 13.17 -2.08
N ARG A 50 -8.24 13.39 -3.19
CA ARG A 50 -8.03 12.36 -4.22
C ARG A 50 -7.31 11.14 -3.65
N ILE A 51 -7.82 9.96 -3.99
CA ILE A 51 -7.21 8.65 -3.72
C ILE A 51 -6.89 8.00 -5.06
N LEU A 52 -5.67 7.48 -5.18
CA LEU A 52 -5.24 6.69 -6.34
C LEU A 52 -4.81 5.31 -5.87
N ILE A 53 -5.34 4.25 -6.48
CA ILE A 53 -4.96 2.86 -6.19
C ILE A 53 -4.28 2.29 -7.43
N PHE A 54 -3.04 1.84 -7.26
CA PHE A 54 -2.27 1.20 -8.30
C PHE A 54 -2.04 -0.28 -7.97
N GLY A 55 -2.06 -1.10 -9.00
CA GLY A 55 -1.86 -2.54 -8.94
C GLY A 55 -2.29 -3.17 -10.27
N THR A 56 -2.10 -4.47 -10.40
CA THR A 56 -2.56 -5.23 -11.57
C THR A 56 -3.66 -6.20 -11.17
N GLN A 57 -4.37 -6.76 -12.15
CA GLN A 57 -5.34 -7.84 -11.91
C GLN A 57 -4.71 -9.00 -11.15
N ARG A 58 -3.48 -9.38 -11.50
CA ARG A 58 -2.73 -10.42 -10.80
C ARG A 58 -2.44 -10.05 -9.34
N ASN A 59 -2.22 -8.78 -9.04
CA ASN A 59 -2.05 -8.36 -7.65
C ASN A 59 -3.35 -8.50 -6.84
N LEU A 60 -4.50 -8.20 -7.44
CA LEU A 60 -5.81 -8.39 -6.82
C LEU A 60 -6.07 -9.88 -6.54
N GLU A 61 -5.83 -10.76 -7.50
CA GLU A 61 -5.94 -12.21 -7.33
C GLU A 61 -5.06 -12.72 -6.17
N MET A 62 -3.85 -12.20 -6.06
CA MET A 62 -2.93 -12.56 -4.98
C MET A 62 -3.42 -12.09 -3.60
N LEU A 63 -4.11 -10.95 -3.54
CA LEU A 63 -4.78 -10.48 -2.32
C LEU A 63 -5.96 -11.37 -1.95
N GLU A 64 -6.83 -11.70 -2.90
CA GLU A 64 -8.00 -12.55 -2.66
C GLU A 64 -7.62 -13.94 -2.15
N LEU A 65 -6.54 -14.51 -2.69
CA LEU A 65 -6.04 -15.81 -2.26
C LEU A 65 -5.29 -15.76 -0.93
N SER A 66 -4.89 -14.58 -0.45
CA SER A 66 -4.11 -14.44 0.78
C SER A 66 -4.98 -14.33 2.01
N ARG A 67 -4.74 -15.21 3.00
CA ARG A 67 -5.39 -15.14 4.32
C ARG A 67 -4.75 -14.11 5.24
N ILE A 68 -3.50 -13.71 4.98
CA ILE A 68 -2.74 -12.79 5.81
C ILE A 68 -2.30 -11.61 4.96
N TRP A 69 -2.73 -10.42 5.36
CA TRP A 69 -2.37 -9.16 4.70
C TRP A 69 -1.47 -8.34 5.60
N LEU A 70 -0.64 -7.51 4.99
CA LEU A 70 0.14 -6.51 5.70
C LEU A 70 -0.06 -5.17 5.05
N ALA A 71 -0.18 -4.11 5.85
CA ALA A 71 -0.37 -2.77 5.32
C ALA A 71 0.50 -1.76 6.06
N ASP A 72 1.22 -0.94 5.31
CA ASP A 72 2.16 0.04 5.85
C ASP A 72 2.12 1.36 5.08
N GLY A 73 2.24 2.47 5.80
CA GLY A 73 2.27 3.83 5.25
C GLY A 73 3.68 4.40 5.25
N THR A 74 4.25 4.67 4.06
CA THR A 74 5.56 5.34 3.93
C THR A 74 5.43 6.81 3.54
N PHE A 75 6.11 7.67 4.30
CA PHE A 75 6.06 9.14 4.17
C PHE A 75 7.22 9.70 3.35
N LYS A 76 8.41 9.12 3.45
CA LYS A 76 9.64 9.66 2.84
C LYS A 76 9.60 9.66 1.32
N THR A 77 8.73 8.83 0.74
CA THR A 77 8.58 8.62 -0.70
C THR A 77 7.26 9.15 -1.24
N ALA A 78 6.44 9.80 -0.41
CA ALA A 78 5.17 10.34 -0.86
C ALA A 78 5.42 11.52 -1.83
N PRO A 79 4.79 11.53 -3.02
CA PRO A 79 4.83 12.71 -3.89
C PRO A 79 4.30 13.93 -3.12
N LEU A 80 4.80 15.13 -3.40
CA LEU A 80 4.45 16.38 -2.70
C LEU A 80 2.93 16.58 -2.51
N LEU A 81 2.14 16.04 -3.44
CA LEU A 81 0.70 16.15 -3.48
C LEU A 81 -0.03 15.17 -2.55
N PHE A 82 0.61 14.16 -1.99
CA PHE A 82 0.01 13.15 -1.12
C PHE A 82 0.73 13.10 0.22
N THR A 83 0.01 12.72 1.27
CA THR A 83 0.60 12.63 2.61
C THR A 83 1.39 11.34 2.79
N GLN A 84 0.98 10.27 2.10
CA GLN A 84 1.66 8.97 2.19
C GLN A 84 1.43 8.12 0.94
N VAL A 85 2.36 7.21 0.70
CA VAL A 85 2.12 6.00 -0.10
C VAL A 85 1.79 4.90 0.90
N TYR A 86 0.61 4.32 0.80
CA TYR A 86 0.15 3.21 1.62
C TYR A 86 0.23 1.93 0.80
N VAL A 87 0.96 0.94 1.27
CA VAL A 87 1.24 -0.29 0.50
C VAL A 87 0.59 -1.48 1.19
N ILE A 88 -0.25 -2.19 0.45
CA ILE A 88 -0.94 -3.39 0.90
C ILE A 88 -0.23 -4.60 0.27
N HIS A 89 0.17 -5.53 1.12
CA HIS A 89 0.91 -6.73 0.75
C HIS A 89 0.09 -7.98 1.02
N ALA A 90 0.21 -8.96 0.13
CA ALA A 90 -0.26 -10.32 0.33
C ALA A 90 0.90 -11.21 0.84
N LEU A 91 0.68 -11.94 1.92
CA LEU A 91 1.62 -12.99 2.36
C LEU A 91 1.24 -14.32 1.70
N ARG A 92 2.14 -14.85 0.87
CA ARG A 92 1.91 -16.07 0.08
C ARG A 92 3.07 -17.03 0.24
N GLY A 93 2.81 -18.32 0.25
CA GLY A 93 3.86 -19.31 0.44
C GLY A 93 3.32 -20.73 0.53
N GLY A 94 4.22 -21.66 0.86
CA GLY A 94 3.87 -23.04 1.18
C GLY A 94 3.09 -23.17 2.50
N PRO A 95 2.84 -24.41 2.95
CA PRO A 95 2.07 -24.67 4.18
C PRO A 95 2.68 -24.02 5.43
N ASP A 96 4.00 -23.89 5.45
CA ASP A 96 4.75 -23.23 6.52
C ASP A 96 5.16 -21.81 6.08
N LEU A 97 4.26 -20.84 6.31
CA LEU A 97 4.49 -19.43 5.99
C LEU A 97 5.68 -18.83 6.76
N THR A 98 6.17 -19.48 7.82
CA THR A 98 7.36 -18.99 8.54
C THR A 98 8.65 -19.25 7.79
N LYS A 99 8.66 -20.24 6.89
CA LYS A 99 9.83 -20.63 6.08
C LYS A 99 9.69 -20.22 4.62
N ASP A 100 8.50 -20.43 4.07
CA ASP A 100 8.23 -20.25 2.64
C ASP A 100 7.39 -18.99 2.36
N GLY A 101 7.17 -18.15 3.38
CA GLY A 101 6.38 -16.94 3.27
C GLY A 101 7.10 -15.87 2.46
N HIS A 102 6.42 -15.40 1.42
CA HIS A 102 6.82 -14.27 0.60
C HIS A 102 5.82 -13.15 0.75
N LEU A 103 6.33 -11.98 1.15
CA LEU A 103 5.55 -10.76 1.22
C LEU A 103 5.56 -10.08 -0.14
N LEU A 104 4.41 -10.04 -0.80
CA LEU A 104 4.28 -9.49 -2.14
C LEU A 104 3.52 -8.16 -2.09
N PRO A 105 4.14 -7.03 -2.47
CA PRO A 105 3.43 -5.78 -2.63
C PRO A 105 2.36 -5.94 -3.71
N SER A 106 1.10 -5.76 -3.32
CA SER A 106 -0.03 -5.98 -4.21
C SER A 106 -0.67 -4.67 -4.65
N LEU A 107 -0.93 -3.75 -3.70
CA LEU A 107 -1.51 -2.45 -4.03
C LEU A 107 -0.65 -1.33 -3.47
N PHE A 108 -0.50 -0.28 -4.27
CA PHE A 108 0.11 0.98 -3.87
C PHE A 108 -0.95 2.07 -3.92
N VAL A 109 -1.21 2.69 -2.77
CA VAL A 109 -2.27 3.68 -2.63
C VAL A 109 -1.68 5.04 -2.29
N LEU A 110 -1.98 6.05 -3.08
CA LEU A 110 -1.64 7.43 -2.74
C LEU A 110 -2.78 8.04 -1.93
N LEU A 111 -2.52 8.35 -0.66
CA LEU A 111 -3.52 8.88 0.24
C LEU A 111 -3.32 10.37 0.54
N PRO A 112 -4.40 11.16 0.54
CA PRO A 112 -4.34 12.61 0.68
C PRO A 112 -4.11 13.08 2.13
N ASN A 113 -4.37 12.22 3.11
CA ASN A 113 -4.24 12.43 4.55
C ASN A 113 -4.31 11.06 5.31
N LYS A 114 -4.38 11.08 6.65
CA LYS A 114 -4.45 9.91 7.54
C LYS A 114 -5.73 9.81 8.38
N THR A 115 -6.82 10.37 7.89
CA THR A 115 -8.10 10.35 8.59
C THR A 115 -8.76 8.98 8.44
N GLU A 116 -9.53 8.56 9.44
CA GLU A 116 -10.31 7.32 9.40
C GLU A 116 -11.22 7.28 8.18
N ALA A 117 -11.90 8.40 7.87
CA ALA A 117 -12.74 8.52 6.67
C ALA A 117 -11.99 8.27 5.36
N THR A 118 -10.72 8.66 5.26
CA THR A 118 -9.91 8.43 4.05
C THR A 118 -9.51 6.96 3.94
N TYR A 119 -9.15 6.30 5.05
CA TYR A 119 -8.90 4.87 5.03
C TYR A 119 -10.15 4.04 4.79
N THR A 120 -11.30 4.41 5.36
CA THR A 120 -12.59 3.75 5.08
C THR A 120 -12.89 3.78 3.60
N LYS A 121 -12.81 4.96 2.96
CA LYS A 121 -12.98 5.08 1.50
C LYS A 121 -11.99 4.21 0.73
N MET A 122 -10.72 4.17 1.13
CA MET A 122 -9.73 3.31 0.49
C MET A 122 -10.13 1.84 0.62
N TRP A 123 -10.47 1.35 1.81
CA TRP A 123 -10.81 -0.05 2.04
C TRP A 123 -12.11 -0.47 1.35
N GLU A 124 -13.12 0.41 1.30
CA GLU A 124 -14.34 0.19 0.50
C GLU A 124 -13.99 -0.01 -0.98
N GLN A 125 -13.11 0.82 -1.54
CA GLN A 125 -12.68 0.66 -2.94
C GLN A 125 -11.82 -0.60 -3.15
N VAL A 126 -10.95 -0.96 -2.19
CA VAL A 126 -10.21 -2.23 -2.25
C VAL A 126 -11.19 -3.41 -2.24
N GLN A 127 -12.21 -3.40 -1.38
CA GLN A 127 -13.22 -4.46 -1.33
C GLN A 127 -14.00 -4.57 -2.65
N LEU A 128 -14.27 -3.46 -3.34
CA LEU A 128 -14.88 -3.48 -4.67
C LEU A 128 -13.95 -4.04 -5.74
N LEU A 129 -12.65 -3.75 -5.66
CA LEU A 129 -11.64 -4.25 -6.60
C LEU A 129 -11.34 -5.75 -6.42
N CYS A 130 -11.42 -6.25 -5.19
CA CYS A 130 -11.20 -7.67 -4.86
C CYS A 130 -12.36 -8.22 -4.00
N PRO A 131 -13.56 -8.44 -4.58
CA PRO A 131 -14.77 -8.77 -3.83
C PRO A 131 -14.73 -10.14 -3.17
N LEU A 132 -13.83 -11.04 -3.59
CA LEU A 132 -13.67 -12.36 -2.96
C LEU A 132 -12.66 -12.33 -1.80
N ALA A 133 -12.03 -11.19 -1.53
CA ALA A 133 -11.07 -11.06 -0.45
C ALA A 133 -11.71 -11.25 0.93
N ASN A 134 -11.18 -12.21 1.67
CA ASN A 134 -11.54 -12.47 3.06
C ASN A 134 -10.27 -12.69 3.89
N PRO A 135 -9.47 -11.63 4.14
CA PRO A 135 -8.28 -11.75 4.97
C PRO A 135 -8.67 -12.17 6.39
N GLU A 136 -7.98 -13.16 6.95
CA GLU A 136 -8.19 -13.59 8.32
C GLU A 136 -7.33 -12.80 9.29
N GLU A 137 -6.14 -12.39 8.84
CA GLU A 137 -5.22 -11.59 9.64
C GLU A 137 -4.73 -10.38 8.85
N MET A 138 -4.60 -9.27 9.56
CA MET A 138 -4.02 -8.04 9.04
C MET A 138 -2.94 -7.56 10.00
N LEU A 139 -1.70 -7.47 9.52
CA LEU A 139 -0.62 -6.84 10.26
C LEU A 139 -0.45 -5.40 9.78
N MET A 140 -0.66 -4.45 10.67
CA MET A 140 -0.51 -3.04 10.36
C MET A 140 0.04 -2.27 11.55
N ASP A 141 0.32 -0.99 11.33
CA ASP A 141 0.72 -0.09 12.39
C ASP A 141 -0.38 0.15 13.40
N PHE A 142 0.03 0.55 14.62
CA PHE A 142 -0.87 0.91 15.71
C PHE A 142 -1.58 2.26 15.48
N GLU A 143 -1.91 2.58 14.23
CA GLU A 143 -2.67 3.77 13.86
C GLU A 143 -4.16 3.47 13.98
N LYS A 144 -4.81 4.04 15.00
CA LYS A 144 -6.22 3.78 15.33
C LYS A 144 -7.17 3.98 14.15
N ALA A 145 -6.96 5.03 13.35
CA ALA A 145 -7.77 5.32 12.17
C ALA A 145 -7.69 4.20 11.10
N ALA A 146 -6.49 3.68 10.84
CA ALA A 146 -6.30 2.57 9.90
C ALA A 146 -6.89 1.26 10.43
N ILE A 147 -6.74 0.98 11.72
CA ILE A 147 -7.31 -0.21 12.37
C ILE A 147 -8.84 -0.18 12.34
N ASN A 148 -9.44 0.94 12.74
CA ASN A 148 -10.89 1.10 12.81
C ASN A 148 -11.53 0.94 11.44
N SER A 149 -11.01 1.64 10.43
CA SER A 149 -11.52 1.58 9.06
C SER A 149 -11.38 0.18 8.46
N PHE A 150 -10.25 -0.51 8.66
CA PHE A 150 -10.10 -1.89 8.18
C PHE A 150 -11.09 -2.84 8.85
N LYS A 151 -11.28 -2.74 10.17
CA LYS A 151 -12.26 -3.55 10.90
C LYS A 151 -13.71 -3.24 10.51
N GLN A 152 -13.99 -2.05 10.00
CA GLN A 152 -15.30 -1.73 9.45
C GLN A 152 -15.57 -2.53 8.17
N THR A 153 -14.55 -2.69 7.32
CA THR A 153 -14.65 -3.42 6.05
C THR A 153 -14.60 -4.94 6.25
N TRP A 154 -13.71 -5.44 7.12
CA TRP A 154 -13.62 -6.86 7.47
C TRP A 154 -13.66 -7.08 9.00
N PRO A 155 -14.86 -7.12 9.62
CA PRO A 155 -15.01 -7.21 11.07
C PRO A 155 -14.49 -8.52 11.68
N ALA A 156 -14.46 -9.60 10.90
CA ALA A 156 -14.01 -10.92 11.34
C ALA A 156 -12.48 -11.07 11.37
N SER A 157 -11.74 -10.18 10.69
CA SER A 157 -10.29 -10.26 10.61
C SER A 157 -9.63 -9.88 11.93
N VAL A 158 -8.59 -10.63 12.30
CA VAL A 158 -7.74 -10.33 13.45
C VAL A 158 -6.69 -9.31 13.04
N VAL A 159 -6.77 -8.12 13.63
CA VAL A 159 -5.73 -7.09 13.42
C VAL A 159 -4.63 -7.28 14.46
N LYS A 160 -3.41 -7.52 13.98
CA LYS A 160 -2.19 -7.62 14.78
C LYS A 160 -1.32 -6.39 14.53
N GLY A 161 -0.73 -5.85 15.58
CA GLY A 161 0.20 -4.74 15.42
C GLY A 161 1.57 -5.20 14.96
N CYS A 162 2.21 -4.44 14.07
CA CYS A 162 3.58 -4.71 13.64
C CYS A 162 4.59 -4.42 14.77
N PHE A 163 5.25 -5.47 15.29
CA PHE A 163 6.24 -5.34 16.38
C PHE A 163 7.44 -4.46 16.01
N PHE A 164 7.83 -4.46 14.73
CA PHE A 164 8.89 -3.59 14.21
C PHE A 164 8.54 -2.11 14.37
N HIS A 165 7.32 -1.70 13.99
CA HIS A 165 6.90 -0.32 14.15
C HIS A 165 6.63 0.05 15.61
N LEU A 166 6.18 -0.90 16.44
CA LEU A 166 6.08 -0.70 17.88
C LEU A 166 7.44 -0.41 18.52
N THR A 167 8.46 -1.22 18.21
CA THR A 167 9.82 -1.05 18.75
C THR A 167 10.45 0.26 18.29
N GLN A 168 10.28 0.63 17.01
CA GLN A 168 10.72 1.94 16.52
C GLN A 168 10.02 3.11 17.22
N ASN A 169 8.70 3.04 17.38
CA ASN A 169 7.93 4.11 18.02
C ASN A 169 8.26 4.21 19.52
N LEU A 170 8.48 3.09 20.20
CA LEU A 170 8.93 3.06 21.58
C LEU A 170 10.33 3.68 21.71
N TRP A 171 11.27 3.31 20.84
CA TRP A 171 12.62 3.86 20.83
C TRP A 171 12.63 5.38 20.62
N ARG A 172 11.83 5.90 19.67
CA ARG A 172 11.66 7.35 19.48
C ARG A 172 11.12 8.04 20.73
N LYS A 173 10.20 7.42 21.46
CA LYS A 173 9.68 7.95 22.73
C LYS A 173 10.73 7.95 23.84
N VAL A 174 11.54 6.89 23.94
CA VAL A 174 12.66 6.82 24.89
C VAL A 174 13.66 7.95 24.62
N GLN A 175 14.05 8.13 23.35
CA GLN A 175 14.93 9.23 22.94
C GLN A 175 14.33 10.62 23.23
N ALA A 176 13.05 10.82 22.94
CA ALA A 176 12.36 12.09 23.23
C ALA A 176 12.24 12.38 24.73
N ALA A 177 12.23 11.35 25.57
CA ALA A 177 12.25 11.46 27.02
C ALA A 177 13.65 11.68 27.62
N GLY A 178 14.70 11.73 26.78
CA GLY A 178 16.08 11.99 27.20
C GLY A 178 16.76 10.81 27.91
N LEU A 179 16.28 9.59 27.69
CA LEU A 179 16.85 8.33 28.21
C LEU A 179 17.67 7.61 27.14
#